data_AF-A0A9D5JE45-F1
#
_entry.id   AF-A0A9D5JE45-F1
#
_cell.length_a   1.000
_cell.length_b   1.000
_cell.length_c   1.000
_cell.angle_alpha   90.00
_cell.angle_beta   90.00
_cell.angle_gamma   90.00
#
_symmetry.space_group_name_H-M   'P 1'
#
loop_
_entity.id
_entity.type
_entity.pdbx_description
1 polymer ?
#
loop_
_entity_poly.entity_id
_entity_poly.type
_entity_poly.pdbx_seq_one_letter_code
_entity_poly.pdbx_strand_id
1 'polypeptide(L)'
;PPDLAAPSPTPAPLLINGQVIDLERGFLVFSSGDAFRLAPDVTIVDDATGGKPMFALEPGFYAVARLEPATSRITSVRVARHPLALGTPAAQIPRQYVAAASSPLPNPDLAPKKSAYSSKLSSDVLVSVTVQVPADTPYTDDIFMATDTSGWNARAIKLQRVDGLHFKIDVRLRGGTDFHYLFTRGSWRSVERDRAGLERQARDFFVPGGDAQTIDNTVYRWADLP
;
A
#
# COMPACT_ATOMS: atom_id res chain seq x y z
N PRO A 1 -15.43 8.89 54.68
CA PRO A 1 -15.41 7.82 53.66
C PRO A 1 -14.58 8.28 52.45
N PRO A 2 -13.52 7.55 52.04
CA PRO A 2 -12.84 7.89 50.80
C PRO A 2 -13.76 7.52 49.63
N ASP A 3 -13.89 8.47 48.72
CA ASP A 3 -14.69 8.40 47.51
C ASP A 3 -14.14 7.31 46.59
N LEU A 4 -14.93 6.25 46.35
CA LEU A 4 -14.55 5.18 45.43
C LEU A 4 -14.72 5.73 44.02
N ALA A 5 -13.62 6.18 43.41
CA ALA A 5 -13.59 6.54 42.00
C ALA A 5 -14.22 5.40 41.17
N ALA A 6 -15.29 5.73 40.44
CA ALA A 6 -15.91 4.79 39.52
C ALA A 6 -14.86 4.31 38.51
N PRO A 7 -14.82 3.01 38.17
CA PRO A 7 -13.87 2.50 37.19
C PRO A 7 -14.08 3.24 35.87
N SER A 8 -13.00 3.82 35.32
CA SER A 8 -13.01 4.43 33.99
C SER A 8 -13.58 3.44 32.97
N PRO A 9 -14.46 3.88 32.05
CA PRO A 9 -15.04 2.98 31.06
C PRO A 9 -13.93 2.35 30.21
N THR A 10 -13.90 1.01 30.18
CA THR A 10 -12.97 0.27 29.32
C THR A 10 -13.21 0.66 27.86
N PRO A 11 -12.17 1.10 27.12
CA PRO A 11 -12.30 1.45 25.71
C PRO A 11 -12.91 0.30 24.90
N ALA A 12 -13.90 0.59 24.06
CA ALA A 12 -14.50 -0.43 23.20
C ALA A 12 -13.47 -0.96 22.19
N PRO A 13 -13.43 -2.29 21.95
CA PRO A 13 -12.47 -2.90 21.06
C PRO A 13 -12.69 -2.48 19.61
N LEU A 14 -11.58 -2.21 18.92
CA LEU A 14 -11.56 -1.75 17.54
C LEU A 14 -11.55 -2.94 16.60
N LEU A 15 -12.40 -2.92 15.57
CA LEU A 15 -12.35 -3.89 14.48
C LEU A 15 -11.57 -3.31 13.32
N ILE A 16 -10.58 -4.05 12.85
CA ILE A 16 -9.69 -3.71 11.74
C ILE A 16 -10.01 -4.66 10.60
N ASN A 17 -10.27 -4.16 9.39
CA ASN A 17 -10.42 -5.01 8.21
C ASN A 17 -9.42 -4.70 7.11
N GLY A 18 -9.13 -5.70 6.29
CA GLY A 18 -8.27 -5.53 5.11
C GLY A 18 -7.74 -6.86 4.60
N GLN A 19 -7.04 -6.80 3.46
CA GLN A 19 -6.32 -7.96 2.95
C GLN A 19 -5.06 -8.19 3.78
N VAL A 20 -4.73 -9.45 4.04
CA VAL A 20 -3.54 -9.89 4.78
C VAL A 20 -2.39 -10.10 3.80
N ILE A 21 -1.22 -9.55 4.15
CA ILE A 21 0.05 -9.86 3.47
C ILE A 21 0.77 -10.97 4.22
N ASP A 22 0.83 -10.85 5.55
CA ASP A 22 1.62 -11.75 6.38
C ASP A 22 1.02 -11.89 7.79
N LEU A 23 1.25 -13.05 8.39
CA LEU A 23 0.90 -13.36 9.77
C LEU A 23 2.01 -14.22 10.38
N GLU A 24 3.11 -13.58 10.75
CA GLU A 24 4.24 -14.25 11.36
C GLU A 24 4.85 -13.43 12.52
N ARG A 25 5.61 -14.12 13.37
CA ARG A 25 6.45 -13.52 14.44
C ARG A 25 5.69 -12.60 15.41
N GLY A 26 4.41 -12.88 15.64
CA GLY A 26 3.57 -12.12 16.57
C GLY A 26 2.98 -10.83 15.98
N PHE A 27 2.92 -10.72 14.65
CA PHE A 27 2.29 -9.60 13.95
C PHE A 27 1.26 -10.08 12.94
N LEU A 28 0.23 -9.26 12.73
CA LEU A 28 -0.65 -9.31 11.57
C LEU A 28 -0.33 -8.12 10.67
N VAL A 29 0.01 -8.38 9.41
CA VAL A 29 0.36 -7.36 8.43
C VAL A 29 -0.72 -7.31 7.36
N PHE A 30 -1.30 -6.13 7.17
CA PHE A 30 -2.30 -5.90 6.13
C PHE A 30 -1.67 -5.39 4.83
N SER A 31 -2.42 -5.44 3.72
CA SER A 31 -2.04 -4.89 2.40
C SER A 31 -1.73 -3.40 2.40
N SER A 32 -2.17 -2.69 3.43
CA SER A 32 -1.74 -1.33 3.75
C SER A 32 -0.25 -1.21 4.10
N GLY A 33 0.43 -2.32 4.41
CA GLY A 33 1.79 -2.37 4.96
C GLY A 33 1.87 -2.11 6.46
N ASP A 34 0.73 -1.89 7.14
CA ASP A 34 0.70 -1.75 8.60
C ASP A 34 0.74 -3.11 9.29
N ALA A 35 1.65 -3.20 10.27
CA ALA A 35 1.75 -4.33 11.16
C ALA A 35 1.11 -4.01 12.52
N PHE A 36 0.30 -4.93 13.02
CA PHE A 36 -0.33 -4.88 14.34
C PHE A 36 0.19 -6.02 15.21
N ARG A 37 0.45 -5.76 16.49
CA ARG A 37 0.93 -6.81 17.42
C ARG A 37 -0.20 -7.77 17.76
N LEU A 38 0.09 -9.06 17.69
CA LEU A 38 -0.79 -10.11 18.19
C LEU A 38 -0.66 -10.24 19.70
N ALA A 39 -1.78 -10.54 20.36
CA ALA A 39 -1.74 -11.05 21.72
C ALA A 39 -1.12 -12.48 21.72
N PRO A 40 -0.40 -12.88 22.79
CA PRO A 40 0.18 -14.23 22.89
C PRO A 40 -0.86 -15.35 22.77
N ASP A 41 -2.09 -15.06 23.18
CA ASP A 41 -3.27 -15.92 23.20
C ASP A 41 -4.27 -15.57 22.08
N VAL A 42 -3.81 -14.92 21.00
CA VAL A 42 -4.67 -14.54 19.87
C VAL A 42 -5.42 -15.76 19.32
N THR A 43 -6.72 -15.59 19.12
CA THR A 43 -7.56 -16.59 18.46
C THR A 43 -7.65 -16.29 16.97
N ILE A 44 -7.33 -17.27 16.12
CA ILE A 44 -7.42 -17.13 14.66
C ILE A 44 -8.38 -18.18 14.15
N VAL A 45 -9.44 -17.74 13.48
CA VAL A 45 -10.51 -18.61 12.99
C VAL A 45 -10.84 -18.27 11.53
N ASP A 46 -11.25 -19.30 10.79
CA ASP A 46 -11.88 -19.11 9.49
C ASP A 46 -13.30 -18.54 9.68
N ASP A 47 -13.64 -17.49 8.92
CA ASP A 47 -14.89 -16.75 9.09
C ASP A 47 -16.13 -17.59 8.75
N ALA A 48 -16.02 -18.54 7.83
CA ALA A 48 -17.13 -19.39 7.40
C ALA A 48 -17.41 -20.55 8.37
N THR A 49 -16.37 -21.15 8.92
CA THR A 49 -16.47 -22.35 9.78
C THR A 49 -16.39 -22.05 11.26
N GLY A 50 -15.85 -20.88 11.65
CA GLY A 50 -15.55 -20.54 13.05
C GLY A 50 -14.45 -21.41 13.69
N GLY A 51 -13.89 -22.35 12.94
CA GLY A 51 -12.83 -23.25 13.38
C GLY A 51 -11.44 -22.71 13.05
N LYS A 52 -10.40 -23.43 13.47
CA LYS A 52 -9.02 -23.11 13.11
C LYS A 52 -8.87 -23.12 11.57
N PRO A 53 -8.22 -22.12 10.95
CA PRO A 53 -7.98 -22.12 9.52
C PRO A 53 -7.23 -23.39 9.11
N MET A 54 -7.78 -24.14 8.16
CA MET A 54 -7.15 -25.34 7.60
C MET A 54 -6.18 -25.02 6.44
N PHE A 55 -5.83 -23.74 6.29
CA PHE A 55 -4.93 -23.24 5.25
C PHE A 55 -3.83 -22.38 5.88
N ALA A 56 -2.66 -22.37 5.26
CA ALA A 56 -1.66 -21.34 5.53
C ALA A 56 -2.21 -19.99 5.05
N LEU A 57 -2.02 -18.95 5.85
CA LEU A 57 -2.40 -17.58 5.46
C LEU A 57 -1.36 -17.07 4.47
N GLU A 58 -1.75 -17.03 3.20
CA GLU A 58 -0.94 -16.50 2.10
C GLU A 58 -1.43 -15.08 1.73
N PRO A 59 -0.60 -14.28 1.02
CA PRO A 59 -1.07 -13.04 0.41
C PRO A 59 -2.32 -13.29 -0.45
N GLY A 60 -3.39 -12.53 -0.21
CA GLY A 60 -4.66 -12.72 -0.93
C GLY A 60 -5.87 -12.96 -0.02
N PHE A 61 -5.65 -13.40 1.22
CA PHE A 61 -6.70 -13.57 2.22
C PHE A 61 -7.13 -12.23 2.81
N TYR A 62 -8.36 -12.14 3.29
CA TYR A 62 -8.90 -10.99 4.01
C TYR A 62 -9.06 -11.33 5.48
N ALA A 63 -8.89 -10.33 6.34
CA ALA A 63 -9.07 -10.50 7.77
C ALA A 63 -9.93 -9.39 8.38
N VAL A 64 -10.65 -9.76 9.43
CA VAL A 64 -11.19 -8.84 10.44
C VAL A 64 -10.51 -9.14 11.77
N ALA A 65 -9.69 -8.21 12.25
CA ALA A 65 -8.98 -8.33 13.51
C ALA A 65 -9.63 -7.47 14.59
N ARG A 66 -9.75 -8.00 15.80
CA ARG A 66 -10.19 -7.25 16.99
C ARG A 66 -8.97 -6.79 17.76
N LEU A 67 -8.80 -5.48 17.89
CA LEU A 67 -7.74 -4.83 18.64
C LEU A 67 -8.27 -4.32 19.98
N GLU A 68 -7.57 -4.69 21.04
CA GLU A 68 -7.82 -4.23 22.41
C GLU A 68 -7.08 -2.89 22.62
N PRO A 69 -7.77 -1.74 22.75
CA PRO A 69 -7.13 -0.43 22.74
C PRO A 69 -6.25 -0.18 23.97
N ALA A 70 -6.55 -0.82 25.10
CA ALA A 70 -5.75 -0.70 26.32
C ALA A 70 -4.34 -1.30 26.18
N THR A 71 -4.18 -2.29 25.30
CA THR A 71 -2.90 -3.01 25.10
C THR A 71 -2.31 -2.82 23.71
N SER A 72 -3.07 -2.23 22.78
CA SER A 72 -2.74 -2.15 21.35
C SER A 72 -2.41 -3.52 20.74
N ARG A 73 -3.11 -4.57 21.20
CA ARG A 73 -2.90 -5.95 20.72
C ARG A 73 -4.16 -6.51 20.08
N ILE A 74 -3.96 -7.30 19.03
CA ILE A 74 -5.01 -8.08 18.39
C ILE A 74 -5.29 -9.31 19.23
N THR A 75 -6.54 -9.46 19.68
CA THR A 75 -7.00 -10.58 20.51
C THR A 75 -7.72 -11.66 19.69
N SER A 76 -8.29 -11.30 18.54
CA SER A 76 -8.91 -12.26 17.63
C SER A 76 -8.78 -11.85 16.16
N VAL A 77 -8.61 -12.81 15.26
CA VAL A 77 -8.58 -12.62 13.81
C VAL A 77 -9.55 -13.59 13.16
N ARG A 78 -10.50 -13.07 12.38
CA ARG A 78 -11.31 -13.88 11.45
C ARG A 78 -10.76 -13.72 10.05
N VAL A 79 -10.58 -14.82 9.32
CA VAL A 79 -9.98 -14.81 7.98
C VAL A 79 -10.91 -15.40 6.93
N ALA A 80 -10.87 -14.87 5.71
CA ALA A 80 -11.69 -15.33 4.59
C ALA A 80 -10.94 -15.19 3.24
N ARG A 81 -11.38 -15.92 2.21
CA ARG A 81 -10.87 -15.78 0.83
C ARG A 81 -11.55 -14.65 0.04
N HIS A 82 -12.56 -14.01 0.62
CA HIS A 82 -13.29 -12.89 0.04
C HIS A 82 -13.24 -11.68 0.98
N PRO A 83 -13.42 -10.46 0.45
CA PRO A 83 -13.48 -9.25 1.28
C PRO A 83 -14.46 -9.36 2.44
N LEU A 84 -14.04 -8.88 3.62
CA LEU A 84 -14.87 -8.76 4.81
C LEU A 84 -15.12 -7.28 5.09
N ALA A 85 -16.38 -6.84 5.00
CA ALA A 85 -16.76 -5.43 5.12
C ALA A 85 -16.84 -4.93 6.58
N LEU A 86 -16.76 -5.83 7.56
CA LEU A 86 -16.92 -5.47 8.97
C LEU A 86 -15.61 -4.92 9.56
N GLY A 87 -15.56 -3.63 9.86
CA GLY A 87 -14.45 -3.01 10.57
C GLY A 87 -14.02 -1.69 9.95
N THR A 88 -13.01 -1.07 10.57
CA THR A 88 -12.31 0.08 10.03
C THR A 88 -11.15 -0.44 9.17
N PRO A 89 -10.96 0.05 7.93
CA PRO A 89 -9.83 -0.36 7.10
C PRO A 89 -8.52 -0.22 7.87
N ALA A 90 -7.63 -1.21 7.76
CA ALA A 90 -6.29 -1.16 8.38
C ALA A 90 -5.57 0.15 8.06
N ALA A 91 -5.81 0.68 6.85
CA ALA A 91 -5.32 1.96 6.38
C ALA A 91 -5.76 3.18 7.23
N GLN A 92 -6.88 3.08 7.95
CA GLN A 92 -7.53 4.17 8.69
C GLN A 92 -7.41 4.02 10.22
N ILE A 93 -6.72 2.98 10.71
CA ILE A 93 -6.52 2.79 12.15
C ILE A 93 -5.58 3.87 12.71
N PRO A 94 -5.92 4.49 13.86
CA PRO A 94 -5.05 5.49 14.48
C PRO A 94 -3.64 4.95 14.74
N ARG A 95 -2.62 5.74 14.39
CA ARG A 95 -1.20 5.33 14.42
C ARG A 95 -0.71 4.83 15.78
N GLN A 96 -1.31 5.27 16.89
CA GLN A 96 -0.99 4.79 18.24
C GLN A 96 -1.19 3.28 18.43
N TYR A 97 -1.99 2.64 17.58
CA TYR A 97 -2.27 1.21 17.61
C TYR A 97 -1.45 0.41 16.58
N VAL A 98 -0.72 1.09 15.69
CA VAL A 98 0.07 0.46 14.63
C VAL A 98 1.48 0.19 15.16
N ALA A 99 1.92 -1.06 15.12
CA ALA A 99 3.21 -1.47 15.67
C ALA A 99 4.39 -1.22 14.72
N ALA A 100 4.13 -1.28 13.41
CA ALA A 100 5.02 -0.75 12.38
C ALA A 100 4.16 -0.15 11.26
N ALA A 101 4.32 1.14 11.00
CA ALA A 101 3.52 1.85 10.00
C ALA A 101 4.21 1.83 8.63
N SER A 102 3.43 1.66 7.56
CA SER A 102 3.93 1.86 6.20
C SER A 102 4.44 3.30 6.04
N SER A 103 5.73 3.45 5.77
CA SER A 103 6.40 4.75 5.80
C SER A 103 6.17 5.55 4.50
N PRO A 104 6.13 6.89 4.54
CA PRO A 104 6.26 7.72 3.34
C PRO A 104 7.72 7.79 2.83
N LEU A 105 8.62 7.05 3.45
CA LEU A 105 10.06 7.08 3.21
C LEU A 105 10.44 6.09 2.11
N PRO A 106 11.66 6.22 1.55
CA PRO A 106 12.28 5.23 0.66
C PRO A 106 11.98 3.78 1.08
N ASN A 107 11.52 2.95 0.14
CA ASN A 107 11.37 1.50 0.35
C ASN A 107 12.58 0.75 -0.27
N PRO A 108 13.60 0.38 0.52
CA PRO A 108 14.80 -0.26 -0.01
C PRO A 108 14.56 -1.68 -0.55
N ASP A 109 13.48 -2.34 -0.15
CA ASP A 109 13.16 -3.71 -0.60
C ASP A 109 12.71 -3.75 -2.06
N LEU A 110 12.20 -2.63 -2.57
CA LEU A 110 11.84 -2.48 -3.98
C LEU A 110 13.05 -2.08 -4.85
N ALA A 111 14.18 -1.69 -4.24
CA ALA A 111 15.35 -1.20 -4.98
C ALA A 111 15.94 -2.29 -5.89
N PRO A 112 15.90 -2.14 -7.22
CA PRO A 112 16.56 -3.10 -8.09
C PRO A 112 18.07 -3.09 -7.81
N LYS A 113 18.71 -4.25 -7.94
CA LYS A 113 20.17 -4.33 -7.91
C LYS A 113 20.70 -3.46 -9.06
N LYS A 114 21.47 -2.42 -8.73
CA LYS A 114 21.98 -1.34 -9.61
C LYS A 114 22.70 -1.76 -10.92
N SER A 115 22.79 -3.05 -11.26
CA SER A 115 23.50 -3.56 -12.44
C SER A 115 22.71 -3.50 -13.76
N ALA A 116 21.48 -2.97 -13.79
CA ALA A 116 20.63 -3.01 -14.98
C ALA A 116 20.84 -1.85 -15.99
N TYR A 117 21.26 -0.66 -15.54
CA TYR A 117 21.38 0.52 -16.41
C TYR A 117 22.74 0.56 -17.14
N SER A 118 22.86 -0.20 -18.23
CA SER A 118 24.11 -0.32 -19.00
C SER A 118 24.15 0.52 -20.30
N SER A 119 23.12 1.30 -20.56
CA SER A 119 22.98 2.06 -21.81
C SER A 119 23.81 3.35 -21.83
N LYS A 120 24.48 3.58 -22.95
CA LYS A 120 25.22 4.82 -23.22
C LYS A 120 24.26 6.00 -23.27
N LEU A 121 24.43 6.98 -22.38
CA LEU A 121 23.57 8.15 -22.34
C LEU A 121 23.75 9.05 -23.58
N SER A 122 22.65 9.58 -24.11
CA SER A 122 22.60 10.53 -25.23
C SER A 122 21.95 11.86 -24.81
N SER A 123 21.45 12.64 -25.78
CA SER A 123 20.82 13.95 -25.56
C SER A 123 19.53 13.83 -24.76
N ASP A 124 19.09 14.96 -24.19
CA ASP A 124 17.81 15.02 -23.48
C ASP A 124 16.64 14.75 -24.43
N VAL A 125 15.71 13.94 -23.94
CA VAL A 125 14.45 13.57 -24.57
C VAL A 125 13.33 14.06 -23.65
N LEU A 126 12.33 14.73 -24.22
CA LEU A 126 11.12 15.06 -23.49
C LEU A 126 10.25 13.80 -23.37
N VAL A 127 9.93 13.40 -22.16
CA VAL A 127 9.08 12.24 -21.87
C VAL A 127 7.80 12.75 -21.20
N SER A 128 6.67 12.61 -21.89
CA SER A 128 5.33 12.90 -21.40
C SER A 128 4.72 11.62 -20.81
N VAL A 129 4.58 11.57 -19.49
CA VAL A 129 3.91 10.47 -18.78
C VAL A 129 2.47 10.86 -18.52
N THR A 130 1.54 10.08 -19.06
CA THR A 130 0.10 10.21 -18.85
C THR A 130 -0.39 9.00 -18.07
N VAL A 131 -1.26 9.22 -17.08
CA VAL A 131 -1.86 8.15 -16.29
C VAL A 131 -3.36 8.36 -16.14
N GLN A 132 -4.11 7.30 -16.42
CA GLN A 132 -5.52 7.17 -16.11
C GLN A 132 -5.67 6.41 -14.78
N VAL A 133 -6.43 6.98 -13.84
CA VAL A 133 -6.73 6.39 -12.52
C VAL A 133 -8.16 5.81 -12.50
N PRO A 134 -8.47 4.86 -11.61
CA PRO A 134 -9.81 4.30 -11.52
C PRO A 134 -10.80 5.32 -10.92
N ALA A 135 -12.09 5.13 -11.20
CA ALA A 135 -13.14 6.11 -10.87
C ALA A 135 -13.39 6.32 -9.37
N ASP A 136 -12.96 5.37 -8.54
CA ASP A 136 -13.00 5.43 -7.09
C ASP A 136 -11.85 6.23 -6.47
N THR A 137 -10.91 6.73 -7.30
CA THR A 137 -9.84 7.62 -6.83
C THR A 137 -10.41 8.92 -6.27
N PRO A 138 -10.18 9.26 -4.99
CA PRO A 138 -10.68 10.51 -4.44
C PRO A 138 -10.17 11.73 -5.20
N TYR A 139 -11.07 12.66 -5.50
CA TYR A 139 -10.75 13.84 -6.31
C TYR A 139 -9.72 14.77 -5.65
N THR A 140 -9.63 14.75 -4.33
CA THR A 140 -8.66 15.53 -3.54
C THR A 140 -7.26 14.95 -3.55
N ASP A 141 -7.08 13.73 -4.05
CA ASP A 141 -5.80 13.06 -3.97
C ASP A 141 -4.88 13.48 -5.10
N ASP A 142 -3.61 13.59 -4.73
CA ASP A 142 -2.50 13.79 -5.64
C ASP A 142 -1.93 12.43 -6.07
N ILE A 143 -1.49 12.35 -7.33
CA ILE A 143 -0.81 11.17 -7.85
C ILE A 143 0.67 11.46 -7.98
N PHE A 144 1.47 10.50 -7.56
CA PHE A 144 2.91 10.54 -7.60
C PHE A 144 3.47 9.33 -8.35
N MET A 145 4.63 9.50 -8.97
CA MET A 145 5.45 8.44 -9.52
C MET A 145 6.66 8.24 -8.61
N ALA A 146 6.76 7.06 -8.02
CA ALA A 146 7.92 6.61 -7.26
C ALA A 146 8.84 5.84 -8.20
N THR A 147 10.14 6.14 -8.18
CA THR A 147 11.13 5.47 -9.04
C THR A 147 12.23 4.82 -8.21
N ASP A 148 12.87 3.80 -8.77
CA ASP A 148 14.11 3.23 -8.24
C ASP A 148 15.23 4.28 -8.03
N THR A 149 15.38 5.21 -8.96
CA THR A 149 16.35 6.31 -8.93
C THR A 149 16.07 7.34 -7.83
N SER A 150 14.80 7.46 -7.41
CA SER A 150 14.39 8.26 -6.25
C SER A 150 14.52 7.51 -4.92
N GLY A 151 15.03 6.28 -4.95
CA GLY A 151 15.07 5.39 -3.79
C GLY A 151 13.69 4.93 -3.36
N TRP A 152 12.72 4.83 -4.28
CA TRP A 152 11.34 4.46 -3.96
C TRP A 152 10.71 5.38 -2.92
N ASN A 153 10.88 6.69 -3.10
CA ASN A 153 10.12 7.68 -2.35
C ASN A 153 8.70 7.75 -2.95
N ALA A 154 7.67 7.43 -2.16
CA ALA A 154 6.27 7.44 -2.59
C ALA A 154 5.79 8.83 -3.09
N ARG A 155 6.50 9.92 -2.75
CA ARG A 155 6.19 11.29 -3.16
C ARG A 155 7.25 11.90 -4.07
N ALA A 156 8.07 11.07 -4.74
CA ALA A 156 9.23 11.55 -5.50
C ALA A 156 8.85 12.56 -6.60
N ILE A 157 7.87 12.21 -7.44
CA ILE A 157 7.49 13.01 -8.60
C ILE A 157 5.98 13.19 -8.59
N LYS A 158 5.49 14.41 -8.35
CA LYS A 158 4.05 14.72 -8.36
C LYS A 158 3.56 14.97 -9.80
N LEU A 159 2.47 14.32 -10.20
CA LEU A 159 1.83 14.55 -11.49
C LEU A 159 0.81 15.69 -11.42
N GLN A 160 0.59 16.35 -12.56
CA GLN A 160 -0.42 17.39 -12.73
C GLN A 160 -1.75 16.76 -13.12
N ARG A 161 -2.83 17.10 -12.42
CA ARG A 161 -4.18 16.66 -12.77
C ARG A 161 -4.63 17.38 -14.05
N VAL A 162 -5.08 16.60 -15.03
CA VAL A 162 -5.62 17.11 -16.30
C VAL A 162 -7.14 17.15 -16.23
N ASP A 163 -7.76 16.10 -15.70
CA ASP A 163 -9.20 16.03 -15.46
C ASP A 163 -9.54 15.14 -14.25
N GLY A 164 -10.79 14.66 -14.15
CA GLY A 164 -11.24 13.81 -13.05
C GLY A 164 -10.44 12.50 -12.90
N LEU A 165 -9.96 11.93 -14.00
CA LEU A 165 -9.33 10.60 -14.04
C LEU A 165 -7.93 10.61 -14.66
N HIS A 166 -7.50 11.71 -15.29
CA HIS A 166 -6.22 11.77 -15.98
C HIS A 166 -5.25 12.72 -15.29
N PHE A 167 -4.00 12.28 -15.22
CA PHE A 167 -2.87 13.07 -14.76
C PHE A 167 -1.71 12.97 -15.73
N LYS A 168 -0.86 14.00 -15.75
CA LYS A 168 0.27 14.12 -16.66
C LYS A 168 1.50 14.70 -15.96
N ILE A 169 2.69 14.30 -16.40
CA ILE A 169 3.91 15.06 -16.19
C ILE A 169 4.82 15.01 -17.42
N ASP A 170 5.52 16.11 -17.69
CA ASP A 170 6.58 16.18 -18.69
C ASP A 170 7.95 16.23 -17.99
N VAL A 171 8.81 15.24 -18.25
CA VAL A 171 10.15 15.12 -17.65
C VAL A 171 11.19 15.09 -18.77
N ARG A 172 12.29 15.82 -18.61
CA ARG A 172 13.44 15.69 -19.50
C ARG A 172 14.37 14.62 -18.97
N LEU A 173 14.56 13.56 -19.74
CA LEU A 173 15.43 12.44 -19.41
C LEU A 173 16.47 12.25 -20.51
N ARG A 174 17.67 11.81 -20.17
CA ARG A 174 18.69 11.52 -21.18
C ARG A 174 18.30 10.25 -21.94
N GLY A 175 18.47 10.23 -23.25
CA GLY A 175 18.40 8.97 -23.99
C GLY A 175 19.39 7.96 -23.43
N GLY A 176 19.05 6.69 -23.44
CA GLY A 176 19.74 5.64 -22.71
C GLY A 176 19.41 5.58 -21.22
N THR A 177 18.47 6.39 -20.70
CA THR A 177 17.99 6.21 -19.32
C THR A 177 17.08 4.99 -19.27
N ASP A 178 17.32 4.11 -18.31
CA ASP A 178 16.41 3.02 -17.96
C ASP A 178 16.05 3.21 -16.48
N PHE A 179 14.78 2.98 -16.13
CA PHE A 179 14.30 3.08 -14.75
C PHE A 179 13.01 2.30 -14.54
N HIS A 180 12.80 1.94 -13.29
CA HIS A 180 11.61 1.27 -12.80
C HIS A 180 10.76 2.26 -12.02
N TYR A 181 9.44 2.13 -12.12
CA TYR A 181 8.52 3.03 -11.44
C TYR A 181 7.18 2.38 -11.06
N LEU A 182 6.53 2.98 -10.07
CA LEU A 182 5.16 2.68 -9.63
C LEU A 182 4.43 3.99 -9.34
N PHE A 183 3.11 3.98 -9.51
CA PHE A 183 2.24 5.09 -9.10
C PHE A 183 1.77 4.93 -7.65
N THR A 184 1.66 6.05 -6.93
CA THR A 184 1.08 6.09 -5.58
C THR A 184 0.22 7.35 -5.39
N ARG A 185 -0.65 7.35 -4.38
CA ARG A 185 -1.33 8.57 -3.90
C ARG A 185 -0.56 9.32 -2.79
N GLY A 186 0.77 9.17 -2.78
CA GLY A 186 1.67 9.82 -1.84
C GLY A 186 2.06 8.98 -0.62
N SER A 187 1.76 7.68 -0.66
CA SER A 187 2.19 6.69 0.34
C SER A 187 2.21 5.29 -0.29
N TRP A 188 3.10 4.42 0.19
CA TRP A 188 3.13 3.00 -0.17
C TRP A 188 1.83 2.25 0.18
N ARG A 189 1.02 2.78 1.11
CA ARG A 189 -0.34 2.30 1.40
C ARG A 189 -1.29 2.42 0.21
N SER A 190 -1.03 3.40 -0.65
CA SER A 190 -1.87 3.79 -1.78
C SER A 190 -1.15 3.55 -3.11
N VAL A 191 -0.27 2.54 -3.13
CA VAL A 191 0.43 2.12 -4.34
C VAL A 191 -0.57 1.48 -5.31
N GLU A 192 -0.30 1.62 -6.60
CA GLU A 192 -1.04 0.91 -7.63
C GLU A 192 -0.97 -0.61 -7.45
N ARG A 193 -2.06 -1.28 -7.84
CA ARG A 193 -2.18 -2.74 -7.89
C ARG A 193 -2.42 -3.18 -9.33
N ASP A 194 -2.24 -4.46 -9.59
CA ASP A 194 -2.60 -5.05 -10.87
C ASP A 194 -4.13 -5.14 -11.06
N ARG A 195 -4.57 -5.67 -12.20
CA ARG A 195 -6.00 -5.81 -12.51
C ARG A 195 -6.72 -6.78 -11.56
N ALA A 196 -6.01 -7.77 -10.99
CA ALA A 196 -6.54 -8.71 -10.02
C ALA A 196 -6.60 -8.13 -8.60
N GLY A 197 -6.00 -6.94 -8.37
CA GLY A 197 -5.85 -6.34 -7.05
C GLY A 197 -4.63 -6.86 -6.28
N LEU A 198 -3.77 -7.63 -6.92
CA LEU A 198 -2.51 -8.11 -6.35
C LEU A 198 -1.42 -7.05 -6.47
N GLU A 199 -0.34 -7.26 -5.72
CA GLU A 199 0.85 -6.41 -5.83
C GLU A 199 1.34 -6.38 -7.28
N ARG A 200 1.58 -5.16 -7.77
CA ARG A 200 2.07 -4.96 -9.13
C ARG A 200 3.59 -4.95 -9.12
N GLN A 201 4.21 -5.70 -10.03
CA GLN A 201 5.62 -5.49 -10.33
C GLN A 201 5.85 -4.06 -10.83
N ALA A 202 6.98 -3.47 -10.45
CA ALA A 202 7.38 -2.16 -10.97
C ALA A 202 7.41 -2.17 -12.50
N ARG A 203 6.99 -1.04 -13.09
CA ARG A 203 6.98 -0.84 -14.53
C ARG A 203 8.39 -0.47 -14.98
N ASP A 204 8.83 -1.05 -16.08
CA ASP A 204 10.13 -0.76 -16.68
C ASP A 204 9.95 0.29 -17.78
N PHE A 205 10.83 1.29 -17.83
CA PHE A 205 10.86 2.23 -18.94
C PHE A 205 12.27 2.58 -19.37
N PHE A 206 12.51 2.34 -20.67
CA PHE A 206 13.74 2.69 -21.35
C PHE A 206 13.50 3.89 -22.28
N VAL A 207 14.37 4.89 -22.18
CA VAL A 207 14.40 6.05 -23.07
C VAL A 207 15.36 5.74 -24.23
N PRO A 208 14.91 5.46 -25.46
CA PRO A 208 15.81 5.09 -26.56
C PRO A 208 16.73 6.24 -27.02
N GLY A 209 16.37 7.50 -26.75
CA GLY A 209 17.02 8.69 -27.32
C GLY A 209 16.27 9.23 -28.54
N GLY A 210 16.64 10.43 -29.00
CA GLY A 210 16.03 11.06 -30.18
C GLY A 210 14.79 11.89 -29.84
N ASP A 211 13.67 11.58 -30.50
CA ASP A 211 12.43 12.37 -30.43
C ASP A 211 11.69 12.21 -29.11
N ALA A 212 10.81 13.18 -28.82
CA ALA A 212 9.95 13.16 -27.65
C ALA A 212 9.13 11.87 -27.54
N GLN A 213 8.99 11.37 -26.32
CA GLN A 213 8.28 10.13 -26.02
C GLN A 213 7.00 10.42 -25.24
N THR A 214 5.98 9.60 -25.45
CA THR A 214 4.75 9.60 -24.64
C THR A 214 4.54 8.21 -24.06
N ILE A 215 4.18 8.15 -22.78
CA ILE A 215 3.91 6.91 -22.07
C ILE A 215 2.51 6.98 -21.46
N ASP A 216 1.58 6.22 -22.01
CA ASP A 216 0.23 6.07 -21.46
C ASP A 216 0.18 4.93 -20.44
N ASN A 217 -0.33 5.24 -19.25
CA ASN A 217 -0.46 4.31 -18.14
C ASN A 217 -1.91 4.23 -17.66
N THR A 218 -2.28 3.05 -17.17
CA THR A 218 -3.53 2.85 -16.46
C THR A 218 -3.22 2.24 -15.10
N VAL A 219 -3.67 2.90 -14.04
CA VAL A 219 -3.77 2.32 -12.70
C VAL A 219 -5.13 1.63 -12.63
N TYR A 220 -5.13 0.33 -12.34
CA TYR A 220 -6.37 -0.44 -12.28
C TYR A 220 -7.06 -0.31 -10.93
N ARG A 221 -6.27 -0.35 -9.85
CA ARG A 221 -6.71 -0.35 -8.45
C ARG A 221 -5.66 0.28 -7.57
N TRP A 222 -6.09 0.78 -6.42
CA TRP A 222 -5.22 1.23 -5.34
C TRP A 222 -5.18 0.19 -4.23
N ALA A 223 -4.03 0.04 -3.57
CA ALA A 223 -3.84 -0.93 -2.49
C ALA A 223 -4.76 -0.75 -1.27
N ASP A 224 -5.26 0.47 -1.05
CA ASP A 224 -6.08 0.88 0.08
C ASP A 224 -7.55 1.19 -0.29
N LEU A 225 -7.94 1.02 -1.57
CA LEU A 225 -9.33 1.15 -2.00
C LEU A 225 -9.93 -0.22 -2.40
N PRO A 226 -11.27 -0.38 -2.34
CA PRO A 226 -11.97 -1.65 -2.57
C PRO A 226 -11.79 -2.28 -3.95
#